data_AF-A0A0K1QFZ6-F1
#
_entry.id   AF-A0A0K1QFZ6-F1
#
_cell.length_a   1.000
_cell.length_b   1.000
_cell.length_c   1.000
_cell.angle_alpha   90.00
_cell.angle_beta   90.00
_cell.angle_gamma   90.00
#
_symmetry.space_group_name_H-M   'P 1'
#
loop_
_entity.id
_entity.type
_entity.pdbx_description
1 polymer ?
#
loop_
_entity_poly.entity_id
_entity_poly.type
_entity_poly.pdbx_seq_one_letter_code
_entity_poly.pdbx_strand_id
1 'polypeptide(L)'
;MRASAAPRVHLFVCANRREGSPLGPGCADRGEAVYDALKREVSRRRLVADVWVTKTHCLGICPKGGATVARYGGAQGLGTEVATAILSEVDAADAGAILDHALAAAGRDETPRASEKSSLDWATLEGELAAIEELQKNKVFALARRLKPGLTAEDIQNPHDFPELDDPDWHYADGILTGIQSVTSAMRALRKRRDEPNDRGGE
;
A
#
# COMPACT_ATOMS: atom_id res chain seq x y z
N MET A 1 6.14 -14.94 13.38
CA MET A 1 5.30 -14.51 12.24
C MET A 1 5.56 -15.48 11.09
N ARG A 2 4.53 -15.93 10.37
CA ARG A 2 4.66 -16.76 9.15
C ARG A 2 4.26 -15.90 7.96
N ALA A 3 4.97 -16.04 6.84
CA ALA A 3 4.59 -15.37 5.60
C ALA A 3 3.24 -15.91 5.12
N SER A 4 2.33 -15.01 4.73
CA SER A 4 1.10 -15.40 4.04
C SER A 4 1.41 -15.83 2.62
N ALA A 5 0.56 -16.67 2.04
CA ALA A 5 0.55 -16.87 0.59
C ALA A 5 0.39 -15.51 -0.11
N ALA A 6 1.11 -15.31 -1.21
CA ALA A 6 1.00 -14.15 -2.08
C ALA A 6 0.50 -14.60 -3.45
N PRO A 7 -0.45 -13.88 -4.07
CA PRO A 7 -0.91 -14.22 -5.40
C PRO A 7 0.16 -13.87 -6.45
N ARG A 8 0.12 -14.56 -7.58
CA ARG A 8 0.87 -14.18 -8.78
C ARG A 8 0.37 -12.86 -9.36
N VAL A 9 -0.94 -12.64 -9.29
CA VAL A 9 -1.61 -11.42 -9.75
C VAL A 9 -2.64 -10.98 -8.72
N HIS A 10 -2.64 -9.69 -8.38
CA HIS A 10 -3.67 -9.07 -7.55
C HIS A 10 -4.35 -7.94 -8.32
N LEU A 11 -5.64 -8.11 -8.61
CA LEU A 11 -6.49 -7.11 -9.25
C LEU A 11 -7.30 -6.36 -8.19
N PHE A 12 -7.22 -5.04 -8.19
CA PHE A 12 -8.01 -4.16 -7.36
C PHE A 12 -9.05 -3.45 -8.22
N VAL A 13 -10.33 -3.67 -7.92
CA VAL A 13 -11.46 -3.15 -8.70
C VAL A 13 -12.12 -2.02 -7.93
N CYS A 14 -12.11 -0.82 -8.49
CA CYS A 14 -12.80 0.32 -7.90
C CYS A 14 -14.32 0.10 -7.98
N ALA A 15 -14.99 0.07 -6.83
CA ALA A 15 -16.45 0.05 -6.72
C ALA A 15 -16.97 1.28 -5.93
N ASN A 16 -16.16 2.34 -5.87
CA ASN A 16 -16.48 3.53 -5.12
C ASN A 16 -17.78 4.19 -5.63
N ARG A 17 -18.69 4.49 -4.71
CA ARG A 17 -19.92 5.24 -4.96
C ARG A 17 -19.79 6.67 -4.42
N ARG A 18 -20.37 7.64 -5.13
CA ARG A 18 -20.48 9.04 -4.69
C ARG A 18 -21.87 9.56 -5.00
N GLU A 19 -22.38 10.42 -4.13
CA GLU A 19 -23.63 11.14 -4.32
C GLU A 19 -23.31 12.63 -4.50
N GLY A 20 -23.92 13.29 -5.49
CA GLY A 20 -23.74 14.74 -5.72
C GLY A 20 -22.32 15.22 -6.05
N SER A 21 -21.40 14.32 -6.44
CA SER A 21 -20.01 14.70 -6.71
C SER A 21 -19.82 15.30 -8.11
N PRO A 22 -19.02 16.36 -8.28
CA PRO A 22 -18.69 16.92 -9.59
C PRO A 22 -17.87 15.96 -10.47
N LEU A 23 -17.29 14.91 -9.89
CA LEU A 23 -16.58 13.85 -10.59
C LEU A 23 -17.50 12.70 -11.02
N GLY A 24 -18.82 12.84 -10.82
CA GLY A 24 -19.82 11.82 -11.11
C GLY A 24 -19.98 10.78 -9.99
N PRO A 25 -20.75 9.71 -10.23
CA PRO A 25 -21.14 8.73 -9.21
C PRO A 25 -19.99 7.80 -8.78
N GLY A 26 -18.81 7.92 -9.38
CA GLY A 26 -17.72 6.95 -9.27
C GLY A 26 -17.93 5.73 -10.15
N CYS A 27 -17.21 4.64 -9.86
CA CYS A 27 -17.34 3.37 -10.58
C CYS A 27 -18.62 2.63 -10.18
N ALA A 28 -19.03 2.71 -8.90
CA ALA A 28 -20.31 2.23 -8.38
C ALA A 28 -20.71 0.84 -8.93
N ASP A 29 -21.93 0.71 -9.46
CA ASP A 29 -22.48 -0.56 -9.96
C ASP A 29 -21.71 -1.13 -11.17
N ARG A 30 -21.01 -0.28 -11.94
CA ARG A 30 -20.14 -0.74 -13.03
C ARG A 30 -18.90 -1.44 -12.47
N GLY A 31 -18.33 -0.89 -11.39
CA GLY A 31 -17.24 -1.51 -10.64
C GLY A 31 -17.64 -2.84 -10.01
N GLU A 32 -18.84 -2.92 -9.45
CA GLU A 32 -19.42 -4.16 -8.93
C GLU A 32 -19.54 -5.23 -10.02
N ALA A 33 -20.06 -4.86 -11.19
CA ALA A 33 -20.20 -5.78 -12.31
C ALA A 33 -18.84 -6.31 -12.81
N VAL A 34 -17.81 -5.47 -12.87
CA VAL A 34 -16.43 -5.86 -13.23
C VAL A 34 -15.84 -6.79 -12.17
N TYR A 35 -16.01 -6.48 -10.89
CA TYR A 35 -15.53 -7.31 -9.78
C TYR A 35 -16.13 -8.72 -9.86
N ASP A 36 -17.45 -8.82 -10.01
CA ASP A 36 -18.15 -10.10 -10.09
C ASP A 36 -17.74 -10.90 -11.34
N ALA A 37 -17.57 -10.23 -12.48
CA ALA A 37 -17.11 -10.86 -13.71
C ALA A 37 -15.70 -11.43 -13.58
N LEU A 38 -14.77 -10.67 -12.97
CA LEU A 38 -13.40 -11.14 -12.70
C LEU A 38 -13.38 -12.32 -11.71
N LYS A 39 -14.19 -12.27 -10.65
CA LYS A 39 -14.32 -13.39 -9.69
C LYS A 39 -14.85 -14.66 -10.36
N ARG A 40 -15.87 -14.53 -11.23
CA ARG A 40 -16.38 -15.65 -12.03
C ARG A 40 -15.30 -16.19 -12.97
N GLU A 41 -14.58 -15.31 -13.65
CA GLU A 41 -13.56 -15.71 -14.61
C GLU A 41 -12.37 -16.44 -13.96
N VAL A 42 -11.87 -15.91 -12.82
CA VAL A 42 -10.82 -16.56 -12.02
C VAL A 42 -11.28 -17.94 -11.53
N SER A 43 -12.52 -18.05 -11.06
CA SER A 43 -13.09 -19.33 -10.60
C SER A 43 -13.25 -20.32 -11.74
N ARG A 44 -13.78 -19.87 -12.89
CA ARG A 44 -13.97 -20.66 -14.11
C ARG A 44 -12.66 -21.24 -14.62
N ARG A 45 -11.57 -20.46 -14.55
CA ARG A 45 -10.22 -20.88 -14.95
C ARG A 45 -9.44 -21.59 -13.84
N ARG A 46 -10.03 -21.78 -12.66
CA ARG A 46 -9.41 -22.44 -11.48
C ARG A 46 -8.14 -21.75 -10.99
N LEU A 47 -8.08 -20.42 -11.09
CA LEU A 47 -6.91 -19.61 -10.72
C LEU A 47 -7.02 -18.97 -9.33
N VAL A 48 -7.94 -19.46 -8.47
CA VAL A 48 -8.25 -18.83 -7.17
C VAL A 48 -7.08 -18.77 -6.19
N ALA A 49 -6.08 -19.64 -6.34
CA ALA A 49 -4.85 -19.63 -5.54
C ALA A 49 -3.84 -18.59 -6.05
N ASP A 50 -3.84 -18.32 -7.36
CA ASP A 50 -2.82 -17.53 -8.05
C ASP A 50 -3.27 -16.09 -8.34
N VAL A 51 -4.57 -15.87 -8.45
CA VAL A 51 -5.15 -14.58 -8.85
C VAL A 51 -6.13 -14.12 -7.78
N TRP A 52 -5.80 -13.01 -7.15
CA TRP A 52 -6.68 -12.36 -6.18
C TRP A 52 -7.40 -11.20 -6.84
N VAL A 53 -8.69 -11.06 -6.54
CA VAL A 53 -9.52 -9.94 -7.00
C VAL A 53 -10.14 -9.31 -5.77
N THR A 54 -9.81 -8.05 -5.53
CA THR A 54 -10.25 -7.30 -4.35
C THR A 54 -11.00 -6.07 -4.79
N LYS A 55 -12.15 -5.86 -4.17
CA LYS A 55 -12.93 -4.63 -4.33
C LYS A 55 -12.29 -3.51 -3.51
N THR A 56 -12.21 -2.32 -4.06
CA THR A 56 -11.64 -1.15 -3.40
C THR A 56 -12.53 0.08 -3.53
N HIS A 57 -12.24 1.08 -2.71
CA HIS A 57 -12.70 2.44 -2.92
C HIS A 57 -11.92 3.11 -4.07
N CYS A 58 -12.03 4.44 -4.17
CA CYS A 58 -11.49 5.25 -5.26
C CYS A 58 -10.00 4.97 -5.52
N LEU A 59 -9.65 4.64 -6.77
CA LEU A 59 -8.27 4.47 -7.24
C LEU A 59 -7.66 5.75 -7.84
N GLY A 60 -8.30 6.90 -7.64
CA GLY A 60 -7.84 8.21 -8.11
C GLY A 60 -8.24 8.58 -9.54
N ILE A 61 -8.55 7.59 -10.38
CA ILE A 61 -8.92 7.79 -11.80
C ILE A 61 -10.38 7.36 -12.01
N CYS A 62 -11.27 8.33 -12.20
CA CYS A 62 -12.68 8.08 -12.52
C CYS A 62 -12.86 8.01 -14.04
N PRO A 63 -13.36 6.89 -14.59
CA PRO A 63 -13.53 6.75 -16.04
C PRO A 63 -14.86 7.36 -16.49
N LYS A 64 -14.99 7.72 -17.77
CA LYS A 64 -16.24 8.25 -18.34
C LYS A 64 -17.30 7.15 -18.49
N GLY A 65 -16.87 5.94 -18.84
CA GLY A 65 -17.65 4.70 -18.89
C GLY A 65 -16.99 3.61 -18.07
N GLY A 66 -17.70 2.53 -17.74
CA GLY A 66 -17.14 1.39 -17.02
C GLY A 66 -16.49 1.70 -15.66
N ALA A 67 -15.44 0.96 -15.34
CA ALA A 67 -14.73 0.97 -14.06
C ALA A 67 -13.21 1.11 -14.23
N THR A 68 -12.53 1.26 -13.09
CA THR A 68 -11.06 1.29 -13.02
C THR A 68 -10.57 0.06 -12.28
N VAL A 69 -9.57 -0.62 -12.83
CA VAL A 69 -8.91 -1.80 -12.26
C VAL A 69 -7.41 -1.55 -12.18
N ALA A 70 -6.83 -1.67 -10.99
CA ALA A 70 -5.38 -1.66 -10.81
C ALA A 70 -4.86 -3.11 -10.72
N ARG A 71 -3.81 -3.42 -11.47
CA ARG A 71 -3.12 -4.70 -11.43
C ARG A 71 -1.80 -4.56 -10.69
N TYR A 72 -1.59 -5.46 -9.74
CA TYR A 72 -0.31 -5.71 -9.08
C TYR A 72 0.16 -7.13 -9.37
N GLY A 73 1.48 -7.30 -9.45
CA GLY A 73 2.13 -8.58 -9.72
C GLY A 73 2.71 -8.67 -11.13
N GLY A 74 3.94 -9.20 -11.20
CA GLY A 74 4.58 -9.67 -12.41
C GLY A 74 6.03 -10.09 -12.21
N ALA A 75 6.63 -10.68 -13.26
CA ALA A 75 7.94 -11.30 -13.17
C ALA A 75 9.00 -10.31 -12.69
N GLN A 76 9.66 -10.64 -11.57
CA GLN A 76 10.87 -9.99 -11.12
C GLN A 76 12.02 -10.43 -12.03
N GLY A 77 12.34 -9.63 -13.04
CA GLY A 77 13.65 -9.64 -13.68
C GLY A 77 14.57 -8.67 -12.94
N LEU A 78 15.86 -9.01 -12.80
CA LEU A 78 16.90 -8.13 -12.24
C LEU A 78 16.85 -6.74 -12.90
N GLY A 79 16.33 -5.75 -12.20
CA GLY A 79 16.23 -4.36 -12.68
C GLY A 79 14.79 -3.85 -12.69
N THR A 80 14.34 -3.37 -11.53
CA THR A 80 13.36 -2.29 -11.33
C THR A 80 12.32 -2.08 -12.43
N GLU A 81 11.18 -2.77 -12.40
CA GLU A 81 9.82 -2.21 -12.56
C GLU A 81 8.80 -3.26 -12.06
N VAL A 82 8.00 -2.94 -11.04
CA VAL A 82 6.74 -3.68 -10.82
C VAL A 82 5.85 -3.29 -11.98
N ALA A 83 5.46 -4.24 -12.84
CA ALA A 83 4.54 -4.00 -13.94
C ALA A 83 3.13 -3.71 -13.38
N THR A 84 2.97 -2.52 -12.81
CA THR A 84 1.73 -2.01 -12.27
C THR A 84 0.98 -1.36 -13.41
N ALA A 85 -0.24 -1.82 -13.69
CA ALA A 85 -1.06 -1.24 -14.75
C ALA A 85 -2.39 -0.78 -14.15
N ILE A 86 -2.81 0.44 -14.46
CA ILE A 86 -4.17 0.90 -14.18
C ILE A 86 -4.93 0.87 -15.51
N LEU A 87 -5.98 0.06 -15.54
CA LEU A 87 -6.92 -0.04 -16.65
C LEU A 87 -8.14 0.82 -16.29
N SER A 88 -8.52 1.73 -17.17
CA SER A 88 -9.71 2.57 -17.04
C SER A 88 -10.68 2.29 -18.17
N GLU A 89 -11.96 2.60 -17.96
CA GLU A 89 -13.02 2.38 -18.95
C GLU A 89 -13.23 0.91 -19.31
N VAL A 90 -13.07 0.03 -18.31
CA VAL A 90 -13.33 -1.41 -18.48
C VAL A 90 -14.73 -1.79 -18.00
N ASP A 91 -15.37 -2.71 -18.71
CA ASP A 91 -16.67 -3.26 -18.39
C ASP A 91 -16.59 -4.75 -18.05
N ALA A 92 -17.70 -5.31 -17.56
CA ALA A 92 -17.78 -6.72 -17.15
C ALA A 92 -17.41 -7.71 -18.28
N ALA A 93 -17.62 -7.32 -19.55
CA ALA A 93 -17.26 -8.13 -20.71
C ALA A 93 -15.74 -8.27 -20.89
N ASP A 94 -14.96 -7.31 -20.36
CA ASP A 94 -13.50 -7.29 -20.51
C ASP A 94 -12.79 -8.21 -19.52
N ALA A 95 -13.51 -8.85 -18.58
CA ALA A 95 -12.92 -9.65 -17.51
C ALA A 95 -11.95 -10.73 -18.02
N GLY A 96 -12.27 -11.38 -19.14
CA GLY A 96 -11.38 -12.35 -19.79
C GLY A 96 -10.07 -11.70 -20.28
N ALA A 97 -10.19 -10.61 -21.05
CA ALA A 97 -9.05 -9.89 -21.61
C ALA A 97 -8.16 -9.25 -20.53
N ILE A 98 -8.76 -8.70 -19.48
CA ILE A 98 -8.03 -8.17 -18.31
C ILE A 98 -7.19 -9.27 -17.67
N LEU A 99 -7.78 -10.46 -17.47
CA LEU A 99 -7.09 -11.58 -16.86
C LEU A 99 -5.97 -12.12 -17.75
N ASP A 100 -6.20 -12.23 -19.06
CA ASP A 100 -5.19 -12.66 -20.03
C ASP A 100 -4.00 -11.71 -20.06
N HIS A 101 -4.26 -10.40 -20.13
CA HIS A 101 -3.22 -9.37 -20.07
C HIS A 101 -2.45 -9.44 -18.75
N ALA A 102 -3.16 -9.62 -17.63
CA ALA A 102 -2.55 -9.67 -16.31
C ALA A 102 -1.63 -10.89 -16.12
N LEU A 103 -2.06 -12.07 -16.61
CA LEU A 103 -1.27 -13.30 -16.56
C LEU A 103 -0.08 -13.27 -17.53
N ALA A 104 -0.27 -12.74 -18.74
CA ALA A 104 0.80 -12.60 -19.72
C ALA A 104 1.93 -11.73 -19.18
N ALA A 105 1.58 -10.57 -18.61
CA ALA A 105 2.54 -9.67 -17.99
C ALA A 105 3.04 -10.16 -16.62
N ALA A 106 2.46 -11.23 -16.06
CA ALA A 106 2.97 -11.87 -14.85
C ALA A 106 4.08 -12.91 -15.10
N GLY A 107 4.33 -13.27 -16.37
CA GLY A 107 5.28 -14.31 -16.74
C GLY A 107 4.82 -15.72 -16.40
N ARG A 108 5.23 -16.69 -17.21
CA ARG A 108 5.15 -18.13 -16.87
C ARG A 108 6.43 -18.50 -16.13
N ASP A 109 6.46 -18.32 -14.82
CA ASP A 109 7.48 -18.98 -14.00
C ASP A 109 6.85 -20.27 -13.47
N GLU A 110 7.13 -21.39 -14.13
CA GLU A 110 6.67 -22.74 -13.77
C GLU A 110 7.49 -23.35 -12.63
N THR A 111 8.38 -22.59 -12.00
CA THR A 111 9.21 -23.09 -10.91
C THR A 111 8.50 -22.91 -9.56
N PRO A 112 8.34 -23.96 -8.72
CA PRO A 112 7.85 -23.78 -7.37
C PRO A 112 8.85 -22.90 -6.62
N ARG A 113 8.48 -21.65 -6.32
CA ARG A 113 9.32 -20.73 -5.54
C ARG A 113 9.48 -21.27 -4.13
N ALA A 114 10.59 -21.97 -3.91
CA ALA A 114 11.22 -22.00 -2.60
C ALA A 114 11.40 -20.54 -2.15
N SER A 115 11.10 -20.31 -0.87
CA SER A 115 11.23 -19.03 -0.17
C SER A 115 12.63 -18.42 -0.36
N GLU A 116 12.84 -17.65 -1.44
CA GLU A 116 13.95 -16.72 -1.53
C GLU A 116 13.61 -15.53 -0.63
N LYS A 117 14.20 -15.55 0.56
CA LYS A 117 14.26 -14.38 1.42
C LYS A 117 14.98 -13.30 0.63
N SER A 118 14.22 -12.34 0.10
CA SER A 118 14.77 -11.04 -0.26
C SER A 118 15.53 -10.55 0.97
N SER A 119 16.86 -10.56 0.89
CA SER A 119 17.71 -10.00 1.93
C SER A 119 17.66 -8.48 1.77
N LEU A 120 16.56 -7.89 2.19
CA LEU A 120 16.51 -6.45 2.38
C LEU A 120 17.61 -6.10 3.40
N ASP A 121 18.60 -5.34 2.98
CA ASP A 121 19.64 -4.92 3.92
C ASP A 121 19.06 -3.89 4.91
N TRP A 122 19.65 -3.87 6.11
CA TRP A 122 19.16 -3.02 7.19
C TRP A 122 19.34 -1.53 6.89
N ALA A 123 20.33 -1.18 6.09
CA ALA A 123 20.59 0.21 5.71
C ALA A 123 19.45 0.75 4.83
N THR A 124 18.98 -0.05 3.88
CA THR A 124 17.85 0.25 2.99
C THR A 124 16.59 0.42 3.81
N LEU A 125 16.29 -0.53 4.70
CA LEU A 125 15.11 -0.46 5.57
C LEU A 125 15.13 0.76 6.50
N GLU A 126 16.30 1.11 7.06
CA GLU A 126 16.47 2.32 7.86
C GLU A 126 16.32 3.60 7.02
N GLY A 127 16.82 3.59 5.78
CA GLY A 127 16.64 4.69 4.84
C GLY A 127 15.17 4.95 4.52
N GLU A 128 14.40 3.90 4.22
CA GLU A 128 12.96 4.00 3.96
C GLU A 128 12.18 4.47 5.20
N LEU A 129 12.52 3.95 6.39
CA LEU A 129 11.91 4.40 7.65
C LEU A 129 12.21 5.88 7.92
N ALA A 130 13.44 6.33 7.68
CA ALA A 130 13.82 7.73 7.83
C ALA A 130 13.07 8.63 6.84
N ALA A 131 12.88 8.19 5.59
CA ALA A 131 12.13 8.92 4.58
C ALA A 131 10.64 9.05 4.97
N ILE A 132 10.02 7.97 5.46
CA ILE A 132 8.62 7.99 5.93
C ILE A 132 8.47 8.89 7.16
N GLU A 133 9.42 8.82 8.11
CA GLU A 133 9.42 9.68 9.29
C GLU A 133 9.52 11.16 8.89
N GLU A 134 10.40 11.51 7.94
CA GLU A 134 10.58 12.89 7.47
C GLU A 134 9.34 13.43 6.76
N LEU A 135 8.72 12.64 5.88
CA LEU A 135 7.47 13.04 5.22
C LEU A 135 6.35 13.30 6.24
N GLN A 136 6.25 12.44 7.26
CA GLN A 136 5.23 12.59 8.29
C GLN A 136 5.52 13.77 9.22
N LYS A 137 6.77 14.01 9.61
CA LYS A 137 7.18 15.22 10.35
C LYS A 137 6.76 16.49 9.62
N ASN A 138 7.06 16.57 8.32
CA ASN A 138 6.67 17.71 7.50
C ASN A 138 5.16 17.90 7.43
N LYS A 139 4.38 16.81 7.39
CA LYS A 139 2.92 16.86 7.45
C LYS A 139 2.40 17.40 8.79
N VAL A 140 2.88 16.85 9.91
CA VAL A 140 2.51 17.31 11.27
C VAL A 140 2.83 18.79 11.42
N PHE A 141 4.02 19.19 10.98
CA PHE A 141 4.49 20.57 11.00
C PHE A 141 3.61 21.52 10.18
N ALA A 142 3.27 21.12 8.96
CA ALA A 142 2.40 21.90 8.08
C ALA A 142 0.98 22.04 8.66
N LEU A 143 0.45 21.01 9.31
CA LEU A 143 -0.85 21.08 9.97
C LEU A 143 -0.79 21.99 11.20
N ALA A 144 0.24 21.84 12.06
CA ALA A 144 0.40 22.69 13.25
C ALA A 144 0.45 24.17 12.87
N ARG A 145 1.22 24.51 11.82
CA ARG A 145 1.35 25.90 11.34
C ARG A 145 0.09 26.46 10.69
N ARG A 146 -0.84 25.61 10.23
CA ARG A 146 -2.16 26.06 9.77
C ARG A 146 -3.05 26.45 10.94
N LEU A 147 -2.96 25.71 12.05
CA LEU A 147 -3.73 25.96 13.27
C LEU A 147 -3.18 27.17 14.03
N LYS A 148 -1.85 27.21 14.21
CA LYS A 148 -1.13 28.32 14.85
C LYS A 148 0.08 28.74 14.01
N PRO A 149 -0.06 29.81 13.20
CA PRO A 149 1.04 30.34 12.42
C PRO A 149 2.25 30.71 13.29
N GLY A 150 3.45 30.41 12.80
CA GLY A 150 4.71 30.77 13.47
C GLY A 150 5.30 29.70 14.37
N LEU A 151 4.63 28.56 14.60
CA LEU A 151 5.20 27.46 15.39
C LEU A 151 6.56 26.98 14.85
N THR A 152 7.49 26.76 15.77
CA THR A 152 8.80 26.15 15.52
C THR A 152 8.73 24.63 15.67
N ALA A 153 9.82 23.95 15.29
CA ALA A 153 9.90 22.49 15.43
C ALA A 153 9.98 22.06 16.91
N GLU A 154 10.56 22.91 17.76
CA GLU A 154 10.66 22.70 19.20
C GLU A 154 9.29 22.84 19.89
N ASP A 155 8.49 23.83 19.48
CA ASP A 155 7.14 24.04 20.00
C ASP A 155 6.24 22.81 19.82
N ILE A 156 6.37 22.12 18.68
CA ILE A 156 5.59 20.93 18.36
C ILE A 156 5.95 19.72 19.23
N GLN A 157 7.14 19.72 19.85
CA GLN A 157 7.50 18.69 20.82
C GLN A 157 6.77 18.87 22.16
N ASN A 158 6.19 20.05 22.40
CA ASN A 158 5.42 20.39 23.60
C ASN A 158 4.01 20.85 23.23
N PRO A 159 3.21 20.02 22.54
CA PRO A 159 1.93 20.47 21.95
C PRO A 159 0.89 20.87 23.01
N HIS A 160 1.06 20.42 24.25
CA HIS A 160 0.21 20.78 25.38
C HIS A 160 0.32 22.26 25.79
N ASP A 161 1.39 22.95 25.40
CA ASP A 161 1.56 24.39 25.62
C ASP A 161 0.76 25.25 24.61
N PHE A 162 0.17 24.61 23.59
CA PHE A 162 -0.52 25.25 22.49
C PHE A 162 -1.95 24.71 22.35
N PRO A 163 -2.95 25.30 23.06
CA PRO A 163 -4.34 24.87 22.99
C PRO A 163 -4.91 24.83 21.56
N GLU A 164 -4.35 25.63 20.65
CA GLU A 164 -4.75 25.65 19.24
C GLU A 164 -4.44 24.35 18.49
N LEU A 165 -3.58 23.47 19.05
CA LEU A 165 -3.28 22.15 18.50
C LEU A 165 -4.27 21.07 18.95
N ASP A 166 -5.30 21.42 19.72
CA ASP A 166 -6.39 20.48 20.05
C ASP A 166 -7.33 20.26 18.86
N ASP A 167 -6.78 19.66 17.80
CA ASP A 167 -7.43 19.42 16.52
C ASP A 167 -7.36 17.92 16.17
N PRO A 168 -8.49 17.26 15.84
CA PRO A 168 -8.51 15.83 15.55
C PRO A 168 -7.60 15.40 14.39
N ASP A 169 -7.48 16.20 13.33
CA ASP A 169 -6.67 15.87 12.16
C ASP A 169 -5.19 15.99 12.46
N TRP A 170 -4.82 16.99 13.29
CA TRP A 170 -3.46 17.14 13.80
C TRP A 170 -3.08 15.99 14.74
N HIS A 171 -3.92 15.66 15.73
CA HIS A 171 -3.71 14.53 16.66
C HIS A 171 -3.56 13.20 15.93
N TYR A 172 -4.36 12.96 14.89
CA TYR A 172 -4.23 11.77 14.05
C TYR A 172 -2.87 11.71 13.35
N ALA A 173 -2.42 12.84 12.77
CA ALA A 173 -1.13 12.91 12.10
C ALA A 173 0.05 12.74 13.08
N ASP A 174 -0.03 13.35 14.27
CA ASP A 174 0.98 13.23 15.32
C ASP A 174 1.06 11.80 15.88
N GLY A 175 -0.09 11.15 16.09
CA GLY A 175 -0.15 9.74 16.48
C GLY A 175 0.52 8.80 15.48
N ILE A 176 0.36 9.06 14.17
CA ILE A 176 1.08 8.31 13.13
C ILE A 176 2.59 8.53 13.23
N LEU A 177 3.03 9.77 13.45
CA LEU A 177 4.46 10.09 13.62
C LEU A 177 5.06 9.34 14.82
N THR A 178 4.36 9.35 15.95
CA THR A 178 4.73 8.59 17.15
C THR A 178 4.82 7.08 16.88
N GLY A 179 3.87 6.54 16.10
CA GLY A 179 3.90 5.14 15.66
C GLY A 179 5.13 4.80 14.83
N ILE A 180 5.49 5.64 13.85
CA ILE A 180 6.69 5.47 13.02
C ILE A 180 7.95 5.50 13.90
N GLN A 181 8.07 6.47 14.80
CA GLN A 181 9.21 6.62 15.71
C GLN A 181 9.36 5.44 16.67
N SER A 182 8.24 4.86 17.12
CA SER A 182 8.22 3.65 17.93
C SER A 182 8.78 2.44 17.16
N VAL A 183 8.37 2.27 15.89
CA VAL A 183 8.92 1.23 15.01
C VAL A 183 10.41 1.45 14.77
N THR A 184 10.83 2.67 14.45
CA THR A 184 12.25 3.03 14.27
C THR A 184 13.08 2.68 15.50
N SER A 185 12.59 2.99 16.70
CA SER A 185 13.25 2.68 17.97
C SER A 185 13.36 1.17 18.21
N ALA A 186 12.28 0.43 18.00
CA ALA A 186 12.26 -1.02 18.13
C ALA A 186 13.21 -1.71 17.13
N MET A 187 13.25 -1.21 15.89
CA MET A 187 14.11 -1.70 14.83
C MET A 187 15.60 -1.50 15.14
N ARG A 188 15.98 -0.31 15.62
CA ARG A 188 17.36 -0.03 16.07
C ARG A 188 17.77 -0.95 17.22
N ALA A 189 16.87 -1.19 18.19
CA ALA A 189 17.13 -2.13 19.28
C ALA A 189 17.30 -3.58 18.80
N LEU A 190 16.50 -4.01 17.81
CA LEU A 190 16.61 -5.33 17.19
C LEU A 190 17.94 -5.51 16.45
N ARG A 191 18.36 -4.49 15.69
CA ARG A 191 19.65 -4.51 14.99
C ARG A 191 20.81 -4.62 15.98
N LYS A 192 20.79 -3.82 17.04
CA LYS A 192 21.83 -3.88 18.09
C LYS A 192 21.95 -5.28 18.70
N ARG A 193 20.82 -5.91 19.07
CA ARG A 193 20.81 -7.29 19.62
C ARG A 193 21.33 -8.35 18.66
N ARG A 194 21.19 -8.14 17.35
CA ARG A 194 21.73 -9.06 16.33
C ARG A 194 23.24 -8.89 16.17
N ASP A 195 23.70 -7.65 16.24
CA ASP A 195 25.10 -7.28 16.03
C ASP A 195 25.93 -7.46 17.33
N GLU A 196 25.28 -7.62 18.49
CA GLU A 196 25.90 -8.03 19.75
C GLU A 196 26.44 -9.47 19.66
N PRO A 197 27.73 -9.71 19.98
CA PRO A 197 28.29 -11.06 19.97
C PRO A 197 27.56 -11.95 21.01
N ASN A 198 27.25 -13.18 20.61
CA ASN A 198 26.62 -14.16 21.50
C ASN A 198 27.63 -14.63 22.56
N ASP A 199 27.76 -13.87 23.65
CA ASP A 199 28.60 -14.23 24.79
C ASP A 199 27.86 -15.23 25.72
N ARG A 200 27.42 -16.35 25.13
CA ARG A 200 26.96 -17.53 25.90
C ARG A 200 28.07 -18.58 25.90
N GLY A 201 29.15 -18.24 26.57
CA GLY A 201 30.17 -19.15 27.04
C GLY A 201 30.56 -18.74 28.45
N GLY A 202 29.78 -19.15 29.44
CA GLY A 202 30.04 -18.82 30.84
C GLY A 202 29.09 -19.53 31.80
N GLU A 203 29.62 -20.60 32.37
CA GLU A 203 29.18 -21.44 33.51
C GLU A 203 27.96 -22.38 33.34
#